data_AF-A0A2W5BEY0-F1
#
_entry.id   AF-A0A2W5BEY0-F1
#
_cell.length_a   1.000
_cell.length_b   1.000
_cell.length_c   1.000
_cell.angle_alpha   90.00
_cell.angle_beta   90.00
_cell.angle_gamma   90.00
#
_symmetry.space_group_name_H-M   'P 1'
#
loop_
_entity.id
_entity.type
_entity.pdbx_description
1 polymer ?
#
loop_
_entity_poly.entity_id
_entity_poly.type
_entity_poly.pdbx_seq_one_letter_code
_entity_poly.pdbx_strand_id
1 'polypeptide(L)'
;MYTDTDDSDYADHTAAYNAAVTKALNAAVEAAEARAAYVGSGHDESYAAHADVTQAIFEDLRENALKLRNSLYESRIFGTLDAAIENGQVEMVARVRDRWVGQTQPWVVKTYELTQEIEDTRNRLASLRIRRREAVSIALSHGSTVYQIAAVTGCEVDEVQDWGR
;
A
#
# COMPACT_ATOMS: atom_id res chain seq x y z
N MET A 1 6.46 -19.84 -20.19
CA MET A 1 7.05 -19.07 -19.08
C MET A 1 6.03 -18.02 -18.69
N TYR A 2 5.27 -18.27 -17.62
CA TYR A 2 4.51 -17.21 -16.96
C TYR A 2 5.49 -16.53 -16.01
N THR A 3 5.64 -15.22 -16.12
CA THR A 3 6.39 -14.44 -15.15
C THR A 3 5.61 -14.50 -13.84
N ASP A 4 6.15 -15.22 -12.86
CA ASP A 4 5.97 -14.92 -11.45
C ASP A 4 6.41 -13.47 -11.25
N THR A 5 5.54 -12.50 -11.54
CA THR A 5 5.75 -11.12 -11.12
C THR A 5 5.46 -11.05 -9.63
N ASP A 6 6.47 -11.42 -8.87
CA ASP A 6 6.91 -10.79 -7.63
C ASP A 6 5.82 -10.31 -6.66
N ASP A 7 5.06 -11.27 -6.12
CA ASP A 7 4.20 -11.05 -4.96
C ASP A 7 5.00 -10.62 -3.70
N SER A 8 6.34 -10.76 -3.73
CA SER A 8 7.23 -10.33 -2.64
C SER A 8 7.58 -8.84 -2.70
N ASP A 9 7.86 -8.31 -3.90
CA ASP A 9 8.17 -6.89 -4.09
C ASP A 9 7.04 -5.97 -3.60
N TYR A 10 5.77 -6.37 -3.79
CA TYR A 10 4.63 -5.48 -3.53
C TYR A 10 4.25 -5.38 -2.04
N ALA A 11 4.42 -6.46 -1.26
CA ALA A 11 4.26 -6.43 0.20
C ALA A 11 5.37 -5.62 0.88
N ASP A 12 6.59 -5.74 0.35
CA ASP A 12 7.74 -4.95 0.77
C ASP A 12 7.53 -3.45 0.50
N HIS A 13 6.88 -3.09 -0.62
CA HIS A 13 6.51 -1.70 -0.92
C HIS A 13 5.57 -1.08 0.13
N THR A 14 4.59 -1.82 0.65
CA THR A 14 3.65 -1.31 1.67
C THR A 14 4.30 -1.17 3.04
N ALA A 15 5.14 -2.13 3.43
CA ALA A 15 5.92 -2.06 4.67
C ALA A 15 6.94 -0.90 4.62
N ALA A 16 7.67 -0.77 3.51
CA ALA A 16 8.61 0.33 3.28
C ALA A 16 7.91 1.69 3.28
N TYR A 17 6.74 1.78 2.64
CA TYR A 17 5.93 2.99 2.63
C TYR A 17 5.46 3.39 4.04
N ASN A 18 4.88 2.46 4.81
CA ASN A 18 4.43 2.76 6.17
C ASN A 18 5.60 3.16 7.08
N ALA A 19 6.75 2.49 6.95
CA ALA A 19 7.96 2.86 7.68
C ALA A 19 8.45 4.26 7.29
N ALA A 20 8.42 4.62 6.00
CA ALA A 20 8.80 5.94 5.51
C ALA A 20 7.87 7.04 6.04
N VAL A 21 6.55 6.83 6.00
CA VAL A 21 5.58 7.79 6.53
C VAL A 21 5.74 7.97 8.03
N THR A 22 5.86 6.88 8.80
CA THR A 22 6.07 6.97 10.26
C THR A 22 7.36 7.71 10.59
N LYS A 23 8.45 7.45 9.84
CA LYS A 23 9.71 8.17 10.02
C LYS A 23 9.59 9.66 9.71
N ALA A 24 8.90 10.02 8.63
CA ALA A 24 8.62 11.41 8.29
C ALA A 24 7.77 12.12 9.36
N LEU A 25 6.76 11.43 9.91
CA LEU A 25 5.91 11.98 10.97
C LEU A 25 6.66 12.17 12.29
N ASN A 26 7.63 11.32 12.62
CA ASN A 26 8.50 11.54 13.78
C ASN A 26 9.42 12.74 13.57
N ALA A 27 10.05 12.85 12.39
CA ALA A 27 10.87 14.01 12.04
C ALA A 27 10.07 15.31 12.02
N ALA A 28 8.78 15.27 11.64
CA ALA A 28 7.88 16.41 11.70
C ALA A 28 7.70 16.92 13.15
N VAL A 29 7.62 16.02 14.13
CA VAL A 29 7.53 16.40 15.56
C VAL A 29 8.80 17.10 15.99
N GLU A 30 9.97 16.54 15.67
CA GLU A 30 11.28 17.14 15.98
C GLU A 30 11.45 18.52 15.35
N ALA A 31 11.03 18.68 14.08
CA ALA A 31 11.05 19.96 13.39
C ALA A 31 10.11 21.00 14.05
N ALA A 32 8.91 20.58 14.46
CA ALA A 32 7.98 21.45 15.17
C ALA A 32 8.51 21.88 16.54
N GLU A 33 9.17 20.97 17.28
CA GLU A 33 9.80 21.26 18.57
C GLU A 33 10.97 22.25 18.42
N ALA A 34 11.83 22.05 17.43
CA ALA A 34 12.92 22.96 17.12
C ALA A 34 12.41 24.36 16.72
N ARG A 35 11.33 24.42 15.92
CA ARG A 35 10.71 25.69 15.54
C ARG A 35 10.05 26.38 16.75
N ALA A 36 9.36 25.64 17.61
CA ALA A 36 8.77 26.19 18.82
C ALA A 36 9.84 26.73 19.78
N ALA A 37 10.98 26.05 19.91
CA ALA A 37 12.11 26.51 20.71
C ALA A 37 12.73 27.80 20.15
N TYR A 38 12.88 27.90 18.82
CA TYR A 38 13.35 29.12 18.15
C TYR A 38 12.41 30.32 18.35
N VAL A 39 11.10 30.10 18.22
CA VAL A 39 10.11 31.16 18.50
C VAL A 39 10.13 31.53 19.99
N GLY A 40 10.21 30.54 20.87
CA GLY A 40 10.24 30.73 22.32
C GLY A 40 11.51 31.43 22.84
N SER A 41 12.64 31.32 22.15
CA SER A 41 13.88 32.03 22.47
C SER A 41 13.90 33.49 22.02
N GLY A 42 12.83 33.95 21.34
CA GLY A 42 12.80 35.30 20.76
C GLY A 42 13.65 35.42 19.49
N HIS A 43 13.76 34.33 18.73
CA HIS A 43 14.49 34.25 17.47
C HIS A 43 16.02 34.24 17.59
N ASP A 44 16.56 33.56 18.61
CA ASP A 44 18.00 33.35 18.76
C ASP A 44 18.58 32.54 17.58
N GLU A 45 19.65 33.06 16.96
CA GLU A 45 20.32 32.45 15.80
C GLU A 45 20.84 31.04 16.07
N SER A 46 21.19 30.70 17.32
CA SER A 46 21.63 29.35 17.69
C SER A 46 20.51 28.30 17.53
N TYR A 47 19.25 28.70 17.77
CA TYR A 47 18.08 27.84 17.57
C TYR A 47 17.60 27.84 16.10
N ALA A 48 17.86 28.92 15.35
CA ALA A 48 17.52 29.01 13.93
C ALA A 48 18.18 27.88 13.13
N ALA A 49 19.50 27.69 13.30
CA ALA A 49 20.24 26.65 12.60
C ALA A 49 19.70 25.23 12.92
N HIS A 50 19.26 24.98 14.15
CA HIS A 50 18.68 23.70 14.54
C HIS A 50 17.28 23.48 13.92
N ALA A 51 16.45 24.53 13.90
CA ALA A 51 15.14 24.50 13.25
C ALA A 51 15.26 24.23 11.74
N ASP A 52 16.22 24.86 11.07
CA ASP A 52 16.43 24.67 9.62
C ASP A 52 16.91 23.25 9.30
N VAL A 53 17.83 22.70 10.10
CA VAL A 53 18.33 21.32 9.91
C VAL A 53 17.22 20.29 10.09
N THR A 54 16.42 20.43 11.14
CA THR A 54 15.33 19.47 11.43
C THR A 54 14.20 19.58 10.40
N GLN A 55 13.87 20.79 9.94
CA GLN A 55 12.92 21.00 8.85
C GLN A 55 13.40 20.35 7.55
N ALA A 56 14.67 20.53 7.16
CA ALA A 56 15.23 19.91 5.96
C ALA A 56 15.19 18.37 6.02
N ILE A 57 15.47 17.78 7.19
CA ILE A 57 15.37 16.32 7.39
C ILE A 57 13.92 15.85 7.19
N PHE A 58 12.95 16.57 7.74
CA PHE A 58 11.54 16.25 7.54
C PHE A 58 11.14 16.34 6.06
N GLU A 59 11.55 17.39 5.35
CA GLU A 59 11.22 17.61 3.94
C GLU A 59 11.75 16.46 3.05
N ASP A 60 12.98 16.01 3.27
CA ASP A 60 13.58 14.88 2.54
C ASP A 60 12.83 13.56 2.80
N LEU A 61 12.50 13.28 4.08
CA LEU A 61 11.76 12.07 4.46
C LEU A 61 10.33 12.07 3.91
N ARG A 62 9.68 13.24 3.90
CA ARG A 62 8.37 13.44 3.29
C ARG A 62 8.42 13.16 1.78
N GLU A 63 9.41 13.71 1.08
CA GLU A 63 9.58 13.46 -0.35
C GLU A 63 9.78 11.97 -0.66
N ASN A 64 10.60 11.29 0.15
CA ASN A 64 10.79 9.85 0.02
C ASN A 64 9.47 9.07 0.22
N ALA A 65 8.70 9.41 1.26
CA ALA A 65 7.40 8.78 1.52
C ALA A 65 6.39 9.01 0.37
N LEU A 66 6.36 10.22 -0.20
CA LEU A 66 5.48 10.56 -1.33
C LEU A 66 5.90 9.89 -2.66
N LYS A 67 7.21 9.64 -2.86
CA LYS A 67 7.70 8.87 -4.02
C LYS A 67 7.24 7.41 -3.97
N LEU A 68 7.16 6.82 -2.78
CA LEU A 68 6.70 5.44 -2.60
C LEU A 68 5.19 5.27 -2.89
N ARG A 69 4.39 6.31 -2.62
CA ARG A 69 2.96 6.31 -2.92
C ARG A 69 2.46 7.72 -3.22
N ASN A 70 2.16 7.97 -4.49
CA ASN A 70 1.59 9.25 -4.91
C ASN A 70 0.08 9.27 -4.64
N SER A 71 -0.32 9.77 -3.47
CA SER A 71 -1.72 9.88 -3.08
C SER A 71 -2.06 11.29 -2.61
N LEU A 72 -3.17 11.81 -3.15
CA LEU A 72 -3.69 13.15 -2.86
C LEU A 72 -4.04 13.36 -1.37
N TYR A 73 -4.38 12.29 -0.65
CA TYR A 73 -4.71 12.36 0.77
C TYR A 73 -3.47 12.66 1.62
N GLU A 74 -2.36 11.98 1.33
CA GLU A 74 -1.09 12.11 2.03
C GLU A 74 -0.40 13.43 1.72
N SER A 75 -0.48 13.91 0.46
CA SER A 75 -0.02 15.27 0.13
C SER A 75 -0.76 16.33 0.95
N ARG A 76 -2.05 16.14 1.25
CA ARG A 76 -2.81 17.07 2.12
C ARG A 76 -2.39 16.97 3.58
N ILE A 77 -2.12 15.77 4.09
CA ILE A 77 -1.60 15.59 5.45
C ILE A 77 -0.26 16.31 5.58
N PHE A 78 0.67 16.08 4.66
CA PHE A 78 1.98 16.71 4.73
C PHE A 78 1.91 18.23 4.55
N GLY A 79 1.08 18.76 3.64
CA GLY A 79 0.87 20.20 3.55
C GLY A 79 0.30 20.83 4.83
N THR A 80 -0.52 20.08 5.57
CA THR A 80 -1.01 20.51 6.89
C THR A 80 0.11 20.50 7.94
N LEU A 81 1.02 19.53 7.86
CA LEU A 81 2.17 19.43 8.74
C LEU A 81 3.20 20.53 8.48
N ASP A 82 3.47 20.87 7.23
CA ASP A 82 4.37 21.98 6.87
C ASP A 82 3.92 23.27 7.55
N ALA A 83 2.64 23.62 7.40
CA ALA A 83 2.07 24.81 8.04
C ALA A 83 2.11 24.72 9.57
N ALA A 84 1.87 23.55 10.16
CA ALA A 84 1.94 23.37 11.61
C ALA A 84 3.38 23.50 12.14
N ILE A 85 4.37 22.96 11.44
CA ILE A 85 5.79 23.08 11.76
C ILE A 85 6.22 24.54 11.69
N GLU A 86 5.90 25.25 10.61
CA GLU A 86 6.25 26.67 10.45
C GLU A 86 5.76 27.53 11.62
N ASN A 87 4.60 27.18 12.18
CA ASN A 87 3.98 27.84 13.34
C ASN A 87 4.38 27.25 14.70
N GLY A 88 5.27 26.25 14.76
CA GLY A 88 5.71 25.61 16.01
C GLY A 88 4.61 24.84 16.75
N GLN A 89 3.60 24.32 16.04
CA GLN A 89 2.44 23.66 16.64
C GLN A 89 2.71 22.17 16.94
N VAL A 90 3.57 21.91 17.93
CA VAL A 90 4.02 20.55 18.31
C VAL A 90 2.86 19.59 18.59
N GLU A 91 1.87 20.02 19.38
CA GLU A 91 0.73 19.16 19.76
C GLU A 91 -0.12 18.72 18.57
N MET A 92 -0.27 19.60 17.57
CA MET A 92 -1.02 19.28 16.36
C MET A 92 -0.26 18.25 15.52
N VAL A 93 1.04 18.43 15.35
CA VAL A 93 1.90 17.49 14.61
C VAL A 93 1.94 16.13 15.30
N ALA A 94 2.11 16.09 16.62
CA ALA A 94 2.06 14.86 17.42
C ALA A 94 0.72 14.14 17.28
N ARG A 95 -0.41 14.87 17.29
CA ARG A 95 -1.74 14.28 17.09
C ARG A 95 -1.91 13.64 15.72
N VAL A 96 -1.37 14.25 14.67
CA VAL A 96 -1.39 13.68 13.32
C VAL A 96 -0.55 12.40 13.25
N ARG A 97 0.65 12.41 13.84
CA ARG A 97 1.50 11.21 13.99
C ARG A 97 0.76 10.08 14.71
N ASP A 98 0.19 10.37 15.87
CA ASP A 98 -0.47 9.35 16.70
C ASP A 98 -1.72 8.79 16.02
N ARG A 99 -2.46 9.63 15.29
CA ARG A 99 -3.58 9.18 14.47
C ARG A 99 -3.12 8.26 13.33
N TRP A 100 -2.01 8.58 12.67
CA TRP A 100 -1.44 7.70 11.65
C TRP A 100 -1.10 6.33 12.22
N VAL A 101 -0.28 6.29 13.27
CA VAL A 101 0.19 5.04 13.89
C VAL A 101 -0.97 4.23 14.48
N GLY A 102 -1.90 4.89 15.17
CA GLY A 102 -2.97 4.20 15.91
C GLY A 102 -4.20 3.84 15.08
N GLN A 103 -4.53 4.61 14.04
CA GLN A 103 -5.81 4.46 13.32
C GLN A 103 -5.62 4.18 11.83
N THR A 104 -4.73 4.91 11.16
CA THR A 104 -4.61 4.84 9.70
C THR A 104 -3.75 3.67 9.24
N GLN A 105 -2.55 3.51 9.80
CA GLN A 105 -1.59 2.49 9.41
C GLN A 105 -2.16 1.07 9.49
N PRO A 106 -2.88 0.65 10.56
CA PRO A 106 -3.46 -0.70 10.63
C PRO A 106 -4.47 -0.97 9.51
N TRP A 107 -5.25 0.05 9.12
CA TRP A 107 -6.22 -0.06 8.03
C TRP A 107 -5.55 -0.14 6.66
N VAL A 108 -4.48 0.61 6.46
CA VAL A 108 -3.68 0.55 5.22
C VAL A 108 -3.08 -0.85 5.05
N VAL A 109 -2.46 -1.39 6.11
CA VAL A 109 -1.92 -2.75 6.12
C VAL A 109 -3.02 -3.78 5.83
N LYS A 110 -4.15 -3.71 6.53
CA LYS A 110 -5.26 -4.66 6.32
C LYS A 110 -5.88 -4.59 4.93
N THR A 111 -6.08 -3.39 4.39
CA THR A 111 -6.61 -3.20 3.03
C THR A 111 -5.68 -3.83 2.00
N TYR A 112 -4.38 -3.74 2.25
CA TYR A 112 -3.37 -4.33 1.41
C TYR A 112 -3.39 -5.86 1.47
N GLU A 113 -3.38 -6.45 2.67
CA GLU A 113 -3.52 -7.91 2.88
C GLU A 113 -4.74 -8.47 2.11
N LEU A 114 -5.89 -7.79 2.23
CA LEU A 114 -7.11 -8.18 1.50
C LEU A 114 -6.97 -8.06 -0.03
N THR A 115 -6.26 -7.05 -0.51
CA THR A 115 -6.02 -6.89 -1.95
C THR A 115 -5.17 -8.04 -2.49
N GLN A 116 -4.15 -8.46 -1.73
CA GLN A 116 -3.30 -9.59 -2.06
C GLN A 116 -4.08 -10.91 -2.04
N GLU A 117 -4.88 -11.16 -0.99
CA GLU A 117 -5.75 -12.35 -0.93
C GLU A 117 -6.70 -12.45 -2.12
N ILE A 118 -7.24 -11.31 -2.60
CA ILE A 118 -8.08 -11.25 -3.78
C ILE A 118 -7.30 -11.65 -5.04
N GLU A 119 -6.07 -11.16 -5.19
CA GLU A 119 -5.25 -11.46 -6.36
C GLU A 119 -4.79 -12.93 -6.38
N ASP A 120 -4.36 -13.46 -5.23
CA ASP A 120 -4.05 -14.89 -5.05
C ASP A 120 -5.26 -15.76 -5.42
N THR A 121 -6.45 -15.37 -4.97
CA THR A 121 -7.69 -16.06 -5.29
C THR A 121 -7.99 -16.01 -6.79
N ARG A 122 -7.76 -14.87 -7.45
CA ARG A 122 -7.91 -14.73 -8.91
C ARG A 122 -6.93 -15.62 -9.67
N ASN A 123 -5.66 -15.65 -9.26
CA ASN A 123 -4.62 -16.48 -9.86
C ASN A 123 -4.91 -17.97 -9.70
N ARG A 124 -5.38 -18.38 -8.52
CA ARG A 124 -5.83 -19.74 -8.26
C ARG A 124 -7.04 -20.11 -9.11
N LEU A 125 -8.01 -19.20 -9.24
CA LEU A 125 -9.19 -19.42 -10.09
C LEU A 125 -8.81 -19.53 -11.57
N ALA A 126 -7.89 -18.70 -12.07
CA ALA A 126 -7.36 -18.78 -13.43
C ALA A 126 -6.67 -20.13 -13.67
N SER A 127 -5.83 -20.57 -12.73
CA SER A 127 -5.15 -21.87 -12.80
C SER A 127 -6.15 -23.04 -12.82
N LEU A 128 -7.19 -22.99 -12.00
CA LEU A 128 -8.25 -24.01 -12.00
C LEU A 128 -9.03 -24.03 -13.32
N ARG A 129 -9.31 -22.87 -13.91
CA ARG A 129 -9.96 -22.77 -15.23
C ARG A 129 -9.11 -23.41 -16.33
N ILE A 130 -7.80 -23.20 -16.32
CA ILE A 130 -6.86 -23.83 -17.26
C ILE A 130 -6.88 -25.35 -17.09
N ARG A 131 -6.68 -25.86 -15.87
CA ARG A 131 -6.71 -27.30 -15.59
C ARG A 131 -8.03 -27.95 -15.99
N ARG A 132 -9.15 -27.24 -15.79
CA ARG A 132 -10.47 -27.70 -16.22
C ARG A 132 -10.55 -27.82 -17.75
N ARG A 133 -10.09 -26.81 -18.49
CA ARG A 133 -10.03 -26.86 -19.96
C ARG A 133 -9.15 -28.03 -20.44
N GLU A 134 -7.98 -28.24 -19.83
CA GLU A 134 -7.10 -29.36 -20.16
C GLU A 134 -7.77 -30.72 -19.93
N ALA A 135 -8.42 -30.90 -18.77
CA ALA A 135 -9.14 -32.14 -18.45
C ALA A 135 -10.29 -32.42 -19.43
N VAL A 136 -11.05 -31.40 -19.81
CA VAL A 136 -12.12 -31.52 -20.81
C VAL A 136 -11.54 -31.89 -22.17
N SER A 137 -10.47 -31.21 -22.61
CA SER A 137 -9.80 -31.53 -23.87
C SER A 137 -9.28 -32.96 -23.92
N ILE A 138 -8.73 -33.47 -22.81
CA ILE A 138 -8.28 -34.87 -22.69
C ILE A 138 -9.47 -35.83 -22.75
N ALA A 139 -10.56 -35.56 -22.04
CA ALA A 139 -11.74 -36.42 -22.05
C ALA A 139 -12.35 -36.52 -23.47
N LEU A 140 -12.42 -35.39 -24.18
CA LEU A 140 -12.88 -35.32 -25.57
C LEU A 140 -11.96 -36.11 -26.52
N SER A 141 -10.64 -35.99 -26.37
CA SER A 141 -9.68 -36.73 -27.22
C SER A 141 -9.70 -38.24 -26.99
N HIS A 142 -10.10 -38.69 -25.79
CA HIS A 142 -10.30 -40.10 -25.46
C HIS A 142 -11.72 -40.62 -25.81
N GLY A 143 -12.52 -39.82 -26.52
CA GLY A 143 -13.82 -40.25 -27.07
C GLY A 143 -15.01 -40.03 -26.14
N SER A 144 -14.85 -39.35 -25.01
CA SER A 144 -16.00 -38.89 -24.22
C SER A 144 -16.73 -37.80 -24.97
N THR A 145 -18.06 -37.85 -24.99
CA THR A 145 -18.89 -36.79 -25.55
C THR A 145 -19.08 -35.63 -24.58
N VAL A 146 -19.37 -34.42 -25.11
CA VAL A 146 -19.72 -33.24 -24.29
C VAL A 146 -20.87 -33.56 -23.31
N TYR A 147 -21.88 -34.31 -23.75
CA TYR A 147 -23.02 -34.71 -22.89
C TYR A 147 -22.60 -35.61 -21.73
N GLN A 148 -21.66 -36.53 -21.94
CA GLN A 148 -21.16 -37.40 -20.87
C GLN A 148 -20.34 -36.61 -19.85
N ILE A 149 -19.52 -35.66 -20.32
CA ILE A 149 -18.74 -34.78 -19.44
C ILE A 149 -19.70 -33.89 -18.63
N ALA A 150 -20.69 -33.27 -19.27
CA ALA A 150 -21.72 -32.47 -18.62
C ALA A 150 -22.49 -33.26 -17.54
N ALA A 151 -22.86 -34.51 -17.83
CA ALA A 151 -23.53 -35.39 -16.87
C ALA A 151 -22.64 -35.73 -15.65
N VAL A 152 -21.32 -35.90 -15.85
CA VAL A 152 -20.37 -36.21 -14.76
C VAL A 152 -20.03 -34.97 -13.93
N THR A 153 -19.86 -33.80 -14.56
CA THR A 153 -19.52 -32.56 -13.85
C THR A 153 -20.75 -31.86 -13.27
N GLY A 154 -21.96 -32.23 -13.70
CA GLY A 154 -23.20 -31.57 -13.31
C GLY A 154 -23.35 -30.16 -13.89
N CYS A 155 -22.68 -29.86 -15.01
CA CYS A 155 -22.65 -28.55 -15.64
C CYS A 155 -23.49 -28.55 -16.92
N GLU A 156 -23.83 -27.36 -17.42
CA GLU A 156 -24.59 -27.26 -18.66
C GLU A 156 -23.71 -27.66 -19.86
N VAL A 157 -24.34 -28.26 -20.87
CA VAL A 157 -23.64 -28.73 -22.08
C VAL A 157 -22.91 -27.58 -22.76
N ASP A 158 -23.52 -26.40 -22.81
CA ASP A 158 -22.96 -25.18 -23.40
C ASP A 158 -21.69 -24.73 -22.66
N GLU A 159 -21.69 -24.79 -21.32
CA GLU A 159 -20.50 -24.49 -20.51
C GLU A 159 -19.34 -25.45 -20.81
N VAL A 160 -19.63 -26.75 -20.90
CA VAL A 160 -18.61 -27.77 -21.23
C VAL A 160 -18.09 -27.58 -22.65
N GLN A 161 -18.95 -27.18 -23.59
CA GLN A 161 -18.57 -26.87 -24.96
C GLN A 161 -17.61 -25.69 -25.02
N ASP A 162 -17.87 -24.62 -24.24
CA ASP A 162 -16.99 -23.46 -24.13
C ASP A 162 -15.65 -23.79 -23.45
N TRP A 163 -15.62 -24.79 -22.56
CA TRP A 163 -14.36 -25.26 -21.98
C TRP A 163 -13.50 -26.03 -22.97
N GLY A 164 -14.12 -26.70 -23.95
CA GLY A 164 -13.42 -27.49 -24.97
C GLY A 164 -12.92 -26.69 -26.18
N ARG A 165 -13.27 -25.39 -26.28
CA ARG A 165 -12.74 -24.44 -27.26
C ARG A 165 -11.47 -23.76 -26.76
#